data_AF-A0A924GHX5-F1
#
_entry.id   AF-A0A924GHX5-F1
#
_cell.length_a   1.000
_cell.length_b   1.000
_cell.length_c   1.000
_cell.angle_alpha   90.00
_cell.angle_beta   90.00
_cell.angle_gamma   90.00
#
_symmetry.space_group_name_H-M   'P 1'
#
loop_
_entity.id
_entity.type
_entity.pdbx_description
1 polymer ?
#
loop_
_entity_poly.entity_id
_entity_poly.type
_entity_poly.pdbx_seq_one_letter_code
_entity_poly.pdbx_strand_id
1 'polypeptide(L)'
;MPHPTPIDQLLSAYTELAQRPPKRLTPDRTRSLMFFTYEQALASGSGLTDPVPVRVSQWTTALHALEAFVAQNGRWPRENNRAKGSSITPDERRLATWVRSQRSAADLGRRCTYQLDRLACIPGYHERPLEDRWNTQFLAYQRFVIQHHRAPVLSSTSNTEKRLAAWAAKQRIAYRNRRLAARRISLLGQLPLWTWGK
;
A
#
# COMPACT_ATOMS: atom_id res chain seq x y z
N MET A 1 23.68 0.78 19.15
CA MET A 1 22.48 -0.09 19.31
C MET A 1 21.70 0.01 18.00
N PRO A 2 21.48 -1.08 17.26
CA PRO A 2 20.59 -1.04 16.10
C PRO A 2 19.16 -0.71 16.57
N HIS A 3 18.47 0.18 15.83
CA HIS A 3 17.07 0.49 16.10
C HIS A 3 16.19 -0.71 15.73
N PRO A 4 15.19 -1.08 16.56
CA PRO A 4 14.31 -2.20 16.27
C PRO A 4 13.53 -1.93 14.97
N THR A 5 13.47 -2.93 14.10
CA THR A 5 12.76 -2.81 12.82
C THR A 5 11.24 -2.72 13.04
N PRO A 6 10.45 -2.24 12.07
CA PRO A 6 8.99 -2.21 12.20
C PRO A 6 8.39 -3.58 12.54
N ILE A 7 8.97 -4.65 11.99
CA ILE A 7 8.50 -6.00 12.28
C ILE A 7 8.83 -6.43 13.72
N ASP A 8 10.02 -6.09 14.25
CA ASP A 8 10.37 -6.40 15.65
C ASP A 8 9.41 -5.73 16.64
N GLN A 9 9.06 -4.47 16.37
CA GLN A 9 8.10 -3.71 17.18
C GLN A 9 6.72 -4.36 17.16
N LEU A 10 6.25 -4.79 15.98
CA LEU A 10 4.97 -5.45 15.83
C LEU A 10 4.93 -6.79 16.59
N LEU A 11 5.97 -7.62 16.43
CA LEU A 11 6.04 -8.91 17.11
C LEU A 11 6.09 -8.76 18.63
N SER A 12 6.82 -7.75 19.14
CA SER A 12 6.83 -7.42 20.57
C SER A 12 5.43 -7.04 21.07
N ALA A 13 4.74 -6.14 20.37
CA ALA A 13 3.39 -5.70 20.75
C ALA A 13 2.37 -6.86 20.76
N TYR A 14 2.46 -7.77 19.79
CA TYR A 14 1.57 -8.93 19.73
C TYR A 14 1.92 -10.03 20.74
N THR A 15 3.20 -10.13 21.14
CA THR A 15 3.63 -11.00 22.24
C THR A 15 3.00 -10.54 23.56
N GLU A 16 3.04 -9.24 23.86
CA GLU A 16 2.37 -8.68 25.04
C GLU A 16 0.84 -8.85 24.98
N LEU A 17 0.26 -8.67 23.79
CA LEU A 17 -1.18 -8.88 23.59
C LEU A 17 -1.60 -10.33 23.86
N ALA A 18 -0.77 -11.31 23.46
CA ALA A 18 -1.03 -12.73 23.65
C ALA A 18 -1.05 -13.16 25.13
N GLN A 19 -0.40 -12.41 26.02
CA GLN A 19 -0.41 -12.66 27.46
C GLN A 19 -1.71 -12.22 28.15
N ARG A 20 -2.57 -11.44 27.47
CA ARG A 20 -3.82 -10.94 28.05
C ARG A 20 -4.92 -12.01 28.07
N PRO A 21 -5.77 -12.05 29.09
CA PRO A 21 -6.83 -13.05 29.18
C PRO A 21 -7.87 -12.90 28.05
N PRO A 22 -8.35 -13.99 27.43
CA PRO A 22 -9.23 -13.95 26.26
C PRO A 22 -10.52 -13.14 26.46
N LYS A 23 -11.09 -13.15 27.66
CA LYS A 23 -12.33 -12.43 28.02
C LYS A 23 -12.23 -10.90 27.85
N ARG A 24 -11.02 -10.35 27.71
CA ARG A 24 -10.77 -8.90 27.52
C ARG A 24 -10.46 -8.52 26.06
N LEU A 25 -10.51 -9.47 25.13
CA LEU A 25 -10.15 -9.25 23.74
C LEU A 25 -11.38 -8.95 22.86
N THR A 26 -11.22 -7.99 21.95
CA THR A 26 -12.21 -7.73 20.91
C THR A 26 -12.17 -8.83 19.84
N PRO A 27 -13.23 -9.02 19.04
CA PRO A 27 -13.23 -10.00 17.96
C PRO A 27 -12.06 -9.83 16.98
N ASP A 28 -11.67 -8.58 16.68
CA ASP A 28 -10.50 -8.29 15.86
C ASP A 28 -9.21 -8.78 16.52
N ARG A 29 -8.99 -8.47 17.81
CA ARG A 29 -7.79 -8.89 18.53
C ARG A 29 -7.67 -10.40 18.61
N THR A 30 -8.78 -11.10 18.87
CA THR A 30 -8.82 -12.57 18.88
C THR A 30 -8.44 -13.13 17.50
N ARG A 31 -8.99 -12.57 16.42
CA ARG A 31 -8.63 -12.99 15.05
C ARG A 31 -7.17 -12.68 14.72
N SER A 32 -6.70 -11.50 15.10
CA SER A 32 -5.33 -11.05 14.94
C SER A 32 -4.33 -11.98 15.63
N LEU A 33 -4.62 -12.41 16.86
CA LEU A 33 -3.79 -13.38 17.58
C LEU A 33 -3.71 -14.74 16.86
N MET A 34 -4.76 -15.21 16.19
CA MET A 34 -4.70 -16.47 15.42
C MET A 34 -3.65 -16.43 14.30
N PHE A 35 -3.50 -15.29 13.61
CA PHE A 35 -2.49 -15.15 12.56
C PHE A 35 -1.08 -15.04 13.17
N PHE A 36 -0.95 -14.26 14.25
CA PHE A 36 0.31 -14.10 14.96
C PHE A 36 0.84 -15.42 15.53
N THR A 37 0.01 -16.18 16.25
CA THR A 37 0.44 -17.45 16.88
C THR A 37 0.82 -18.49 15.83
N TYR A 38 0.08 -18.56 14.73
CA TYR A 38 0.41 -19.46 13.62
C TYR A 38 1.78 -19.13 13.01
N GLU A 39 2.04 -17.85 12.78
CA GLU A 39 3.32 -17.43 12.22
C GLU A 39 4.50 -17.67 13.18
N GLN A 40 4.31 -17.43 14.49
CA GLN A 40 5.30 -17.77 15.51
C GLN A 40 5.60 -19.28 15.57
N ALA A 41 4.56 -20.11 15.44
CA ALA A 41 4.73 -21.56 15.41
C ALA A 41 5.52 -22.03 14.18
N LEU A 42 5.26 -21.43 13.00
CA LEU A 42 6.05 -21.69 11.79
C LEU A 42 7.52 -21.30 11.98
N ALA A 43 7.79 -20.13 12.58
CA ALA A 43 9.15 -19.64 12.82
C ALA A 43 9.93 -20.52 13.82
N SER A 44 9.26 -21.03 14.85
CA SER A 44 9.89 -21.83 15.91
C SER A 44 10.04 -23.30 15.55
N GLY A 45 9.49 -23.75 14.41
CA GLY A 45 9.43 -25.17 14.03
C GLY A 45 8.61 -26.04 15.00
N SER A 46 7.88 -25.41 15.93
CA SER A 46 7.04 -26.08 16.91
C SER A 46 5.78 -26.61 16.23
N GLY A 47 5.48 -27.90 16.42
CA GLY A 47 4.25 -28.50 15.92
C GLY A 47 3.01 -27.78 16.45
N LEU A 48 2.10 -27.43 15.55
CA LEU A 48 0.80 -26.88 15.93
C LEU A 48 0.00 -27.97 16.63
N THR A 49 -0.44 -27.71 17.86
CA THR A 49 -1.26 -28.66 18.63
C THR A 49 -2.69 -28.78 18.11
N ASP A 50 -3.20 -27.73 17.45
CA ASP A 50 -4.57 -27.66 16.92
C ASP A 50 -4.61 -27.43 15.40
N PRO A 51 -5.64 -27.94 14.69
CA PRO A 51 -5.81 -27.70 13.27
C PRO A 51 -6.08 -26.21 13.00
N VAL A 52 -5.13 -25.57 12.33
CA VAL A 52 -5.22 -24.15 11.98
C VAL A 52 -6.16 -23.96 10.79
N PRO A 53 -7.05 -22.95 10.82
CA PRO A 53 -7.92 -22.67 9.69
C PRO A 53 -7.12 -22.45 8.39
N VAL A 54 -7.53 -23.10 7.30
CA VAL A 54 -6.85 -23.03 5.99
C VAL A 54 -6.61 -21.59 5.51
N ARG A 55 -7.52 -20.67 5.83
CA ARG A 55 -7.37 -19.24 5.51
C ARG A 55 -6.17 -18.58 6.18
N VAL A 56 -5.79 -19.03 7.38
CA VAL A 56 -4.67 -18.49 8.15
C VAL A 56 -3.35 -18.99 7.55
N SER A 57 -3.27 -20.29 7.26
CA SER A 57 -2.09 -20.87 6.62
C SER A 57 -1.85 -20.30 5.22
N GLN A 58 -2.86 -20.30 4.35
CA GLN A 58 -2.76 -19.74 3.00
C GLN A 58 -2.35 -18.27 3.00
N TRP A 59 -2.90 -17.47 3.91
CA TRP A 59 -2.55 -16.06 3.99
C TRP A 59 -1.09 -15.86 4.42
N THR A 60 -0.64 -16.61 5.42
CA THR A 60 0.74 -16.51 5.96
C THR A 60 1.76 -16.99 4.93
N THR A 61 1.49 -18.10 4.23
CA THR A 61 2.34 -18.56 3.12
C THR A 61 2.46 -17.51 2.01
N ALA A 62 1.34 -16.88 1.63
CA ALA A 62 1.37 -15.83 0.61
C ALA A 62 2.09 -14.56 1.08
N LEU A 63 1.99 -14.21 2.38
CA LEU A 63 2.75 -13.12 2.99
C LEU A 63 4.26 -13.39 2.91
N HIS A 64 4.72 -14.56 3.34
CA HIS A 64 6.15 -14.92 3.31
C HIS A 64 6.68 -15.00 1.88
N ALA A 65 5.90 -15.52 0.93
CA ALA A 65 6.27 -15.52 -0.49
C ALA A 65 6.41 -14.09 -1.04
N LEU A 66 5.56 -13.16 -0.61
CA LEU A 66 5.68 -11.75 -0.97
C LEU A 66 6.92 -11.10 -0.34
N GLU A 67 7.17 -11.33 0.94
CA GLU A 67 8.36 -10.81 1.65
C GLU A 67 9.65 -11.30 0.98
N ALA A 68 9.74 -12.61 0.70
CA ALA A 68 10.87 -13.20 0.00
C ALA A 68 11.06 -12.59 -1.40
N PHE A 69 9.96 -12.39 -2.14
CA PHE A 69 10.01 -11.74 -3.45
C PHE A 69 10.56 -10.31 -3.36
N VAL A 70 10.06 -9.50 -2.42
CA VAL A 70 10.48 -8.11 -2.23
C VAL A 70 11.95 -8.04 -1.79
N ALA A 71 12.37 -8.91 -0.87
CA ALA A 71 13.75 -9.00 -0.41
C ALA A 71 14.71 -9.38 -1.55
N GLN A 72 14.34 -10.37 -2.37
CA GLN A 72 15.18 -10.84 -3.47
C GLN A 72 15.25 -9.84 -4.64
N ASN A 73 14.14 -9.18 -4.98
CA ASN A 73 14.05 -8.35 -6.18
C ASN A 73 14.25 -6.86 -5.91
N GLY A 74 14.23 -6.43 -4.64
CA GLY A 74 14.27 -5.01 -4.25
C GLY A 74 13.07 -4.19 -4.77
N ARG A 75 11.98 -4.87 -5.17
CA ARG A 75 10.78 -4.25 -5.75
C ARG A 75 9.54 -5.08 -5.46
N TRP A 76 8.39 -4.43 -5.57
CA TRP A 76 7.09 -5.09 -5.48
C TRP A 76 6.75 -5.89 -6.75
N PRO A 77 5.96 -6.97 -6.62
CA PRO A 77 5.49 -7.76 -7.75
C PRO A 77 4.58 -6.93 -8.66
N ARG A 78 4.72 -7.13 -9.97
CA ARG A 78 4.00 -6.39 -11.01
C ARG A 78 2.89 -7.24 -11.62
N GLU A 79 1.85 -6.54 -12.08
CA GLU A 79 0.70 -7.19 -12.72
C GLU A 79 0.83 -7.26 -14.25
N ASN A 80 1.68 -6.42 -14.85
CA ASN A 80 1.80 -6.29 -16.30
C ASN A 80 3.22 -5.96 -16.78
N ASN A 81 3.54 -6.41 -17.99
CA ASN A 81 4.85 -6.23 -18.63
C ASN A 81 4.99 -4.85 -19.28
N ARG A 82 4.34 -3.80 -18.74
CA ARG A 82 4.40 -2.45 -19.34
C ARG A 82 5.79 -1.81 -19.24
N ALA A 83 6.64 -2.32 -18.34
CA ALA A 83 8.03 -1.92 -18.28
C ALA A 83 8.82 -2.59 -19.41
N LYS A 84 9.61 -1.79 -20.14
CA LYS A 84 10.40 -2.27 -21.27
C LYS A 84 11.44 -3.30 -20.79
N GLY A 85 11.48 -4.47 -21.41
CA GLY A 85 12.42 -5.55 -21.09
C GLY A 85 12.04 -6.40 -19.86
N SER A 86 10.84 -6.27 -19.29
CA SER A 86 10.43 -7.10 -18.14
C SER A 86 9.62 -8.33 -18.56
N SER A 87 10.10 -9.52 -18.21
CA SER A 87 9.28 -10.74 -18.12
C SER A 87 8.72 -10.87 -16.70
N ILE A 88 7.43 -11.18 -16.58
CA ILE A 88 6.77 -11.43 -15.30
C ILE A 88 6.42 -12.91 -15.24
N THR A 89 6.89 -13.59 -14.20
CA THR A 89 6.58 -15.01 -13.97
C THR A 89 5.12 -15.17 -13.55
N PRO A 90 4.51 -16.35 -13.79
CA PRO A 90 3.16 -16.63 -13.29
C PRO A 90 3.02 -16.38 -11.78
N ASP A 91 4.05 -16.70 -10.99
CA ASP A 91 4.04 -16.51 -9.54
C ASP A 91 4.13 -15.03 -9.13
N GLU A 92 4.94 -14.21 -9.82
CA GLU A 92 4.94 -12.77 -9.60
C GLU A 92 3.53 -12.18 -9.85
N ARG A 93 2.86 -12.61 -10.92
CA ARG A 93 1.50 -12.16 -11.24
C ARG A 93 0.48 -12.59 -10.18
N ARG A 94 0.63 -13.80 -9.62
CA ARG A 94 -0.20 -14.30 -8.51
C ARG A 94 0.02 -13.45 -7.26
N LEU A 95 1.27 -13.16 -6.89
CA LEU A 95 1.59 -12.27 -5.76
C LEU A 95 1.02 -10.87 -5.95
N ALA A 96 1.19 -10.28 -7.13
CA ALA A 96 0.63 -8.95 -7.43
C ALA A 96 -0.91 -8.95 -7.30
N THR A 97 -1.56 -10.02 -7.76
CA THR A 97 -3.01 -10.21 -7.63
C THR A 97 -3.44 -10.39 -6.18
N TRP A 98 -2.67 -11.14 -5.40
CA TRP A 98 -2.90 -11.32 -3.97
C TRP A 98 -2.78 -10.00 -3.21
N VAL A 99 -1.76 -9.18 -3.49
CA VAL A 99 -1.61 -7.84 -2.87
C VAL A 99 -2.81 -6.95 -3.18
N ARG A 100 -3.31 -6.96 -4.42
CA ARG A 100 -4.52 -6.22 -4.81
C ARG A 100 -5.75 -6.68 -4.02
N SER A 101 -5.91 -8.00 -3.84
CA SER A 101 -7.01 -8.55 -3.04
C SER A 101 -6.88 -8.22 -1.55
N GLN A 102 -5.65 -8.06 -1.03
CA GLN A 102 -5.44 -7.58 0.34
C GLN A 102 -6.00 -6.17 0.52
N ARG A 103 -5.66 -5.24 -0.38
CA ARG A 103 -6.15 -3.85 -0.35
C ARG A 103 -7.67 -3.76 -0.49
N SER A 104 -8.24 -4.51 -1.44
CA SER A 104 -9.69 -4.58 -1.61
C SER A 104 -10.40 -5.14 -0.36
N ALA A 105 -9.82 -6.15 0.29
CA ALA A 105 -10.36 -6.69 1.53
C ALA A 105 -10.23 -5.71 2.71
N ALA A 106 -9.17 -4.89 2.75
CA ALA A 106 -8.99 -3.84 3.75
C ALA A 106 -10.06 -2.75 3.61
N ASP A 107 -10.31 -2.27 2.38
CA ASP A 107 -11.38 -1.31 2.07
C ASP A 107 -12.77 -1.81 2.49
N LEU A 108 -12.99 -3.13 2.46
CA LEU A 108 -14.24 -3.77 2.89
C LEU A 108 -14.27 -4.17 4.38
N GLY A 109 -13.26 -3.81 5.18
CA GLY A 109 -13.18 -4.15 6.60
C GLY A 109 -13.02 -5.65 6.89
N ARG A 110 -12.52 -6.43 5.92
CA ARG A 110 -12.39 -7.91 6.01
C ARG A 110 -11.01 -8.37 6.51
N ARG A 111 -10.10 -7.44 6.77
CA ARG A 111 -8.77 -7.70 7.33
C ARG A 111 -8.79 -7.37 8.81
N CYS A 112 -8.15 -8.22 9.61
CA CYS A 112 -7.90 -7.87 11.00
C CYS A 112 -6.65 -7.00 11.13
N THR A 113 -6.51 -6.32 12.26
CA THR A 113 -5.41 -5.38 12.52
C THR A 113 -4.03 -6.01 12.28
N TYR A 114 -3.80 -7.25 12.74
CA TYR A 114 -2.49 -7.90 12.52
C TYR A 114 -2.12 -8.04 11.05
N GLN A 115 -3.09 -8.37 10.19
CA GLN A 115 -2.83 -8.54 8.76
C GLN A 115 -2.46 -7.22 8.09
N LEU A 116 -3.07 -6.11 8.51
CA LEU A 116 -2.77 -4.77 8.01
C LEU A 116 -1.39 -4.32 8.46
N ASP A 117 -1.12 -4.44 9.76
CA ASP A 117 0.15 -4.05 10.36
C ASP A 117 1.32 -4.88 9.80
N ARG A 118 1.09 -6.18 9.58
CA ARG A 118 2.08 -7.06 8.95
C ARG A 118 2.44 -6.65 7.52
N LEU A 119 1.44 -6.34 6.70
CA LEU A 119 1.68 -5.87 5.34
C LEU A 119 2.41 -4.51 5.35
N ALA A 120 2.10 -3.64 6.31
CA ALA A 120 2.76 -2.35 6.48
C ALA A 120 4.24 -2.46 6.89
N CYS A 121 4.64 -3.59 7.50
CA CYS A 121 6.04 -3.87 7.80
C CYS A 121 6.88 -4.19 6.57
N ILE A 122 6.28 -4.56 5.44
CA ILE A 122 7.00 -4.88 4.21
C ILE A 122 7.52 -3.59 3.57
N PRO A 123 8.83 -3.45 3.29
CA PRO A 123 9.41 -2.24 2.71
C PRO A 123 8.71 -1.80 1.42
N GLY A 124 8.32 -0.52 1.36
CA GLY A 124 7.61 0.06 0.21
C GLY A 124 6.14 -0.36 0.09
N TYR A 125 5.53 -0.93 1.14
CA TYR A 125 4.09 -1.12 1.16
C TYR A 125 3.35 0.22 1.13
N HIS A 126 2.41 0.30 0.20
CA HIS A 126 1.48 1.41 0.08
C HIS A 126 0.06 0.86 0.20
N GLU A 127 -0.72 1.37 1.15
CA GLU A 127 -2.11 0.96 1.34
C GLU A 127 -2.96 1.39 0.13
N ARG A 128 -2.84 2.66 -0.28
CA ARG A 128 -3.57 3.25 -1.41
C ARG A 128 -2.59 3.80 -2.46
N PRO A 129 -1.89 2.96 -3.23
CA PRO A 129 -0.82 3.40 -4.14
C PRO A 129 -1.30 4.40 -5.22
N LEU A 130 -2.57 4.33 -5.62
CA LEU A 130 -3.14 5.30 -6.56
C LEU A 130 -3.39 6.67 -5.92
N GLU A 131 -3.75 6.70 -4.64
CA GLU A 131 -3.91 7.94 -3.88
C GLU A 131 -2.54 8.54 -3.56
N ASP A 132 -1.56 7.73 -3.16
CA ASP A 132 -0.19 8.17 -2.90
C ASP A 132 0.46 8.78 -4.14
N ARG A 133 0.26 8.14 -5.30
CA ARG A 133 0.70 8.68 -6.59
C ARG A 133 0.00 10.00 -6.91
N TRP A 134 -1.29 10.13 -6.61
CA TRP A 134 -2.02 11.37 -6.82
C TRP A 134 -1.49 12.48 -5.91
N ASN A 135 -1.31 12.20 -4.61
CA ASN A 135 -0.77 13.14 -3.62
C ASN A 135 0.65 13.59 -4.00
N THR A 136 1.50 12.66 -4.46
CA THR A 136 2.87 12.98 -4.92
C THR A 136 2.85 13.97 -6.08
N GLN A 137 2.00 13.74 -7.08
CA GLN A 137 1.88 14.62 -8.24
C GLN A 137 1.24 15.97 -7.86
N PHE A 138 0.27 15.96 -6.94
CA PHE A 138 -0.33 17.18 -6.39
C PHE A 138 0.74 18.05 -5.71
N LEU A 139 1.54 17.48 -4.82
CA LEU A 139 2.63 18.19 -4.14
C LEU A 139 3.70 18.68 -5.14
N ALA A 140 4.05 17.87 -6.13
CA ALA A 140 4.99 18.27 -7.17
C ALA A 140 4.46 19.44 -8.01
N TYR A 141 3.17 19.43 -8.36
CA TYR A 141 2.52 20.54 -9.04
C TYR A 141 2.50 21.80 -8.16
N GLN A 142 2.11 21.68 -6.89
CA GLN A 142 2.09 22.78 -5.94
C GLN A 142 3.47 23.43 -5.81
N ARG A 143 4.53 22.62 -5.62
CA ARG A 143 5.92 23.10 -5.54
C ARG A 143 6.33 23.83 -6.82
N PHE A 144 6.00 23.27 -7.99
CA PHE A 144 6.31 23.90 -9.26
C PHE A 144 5.68 25.30 -9.36
N VAL A 145 4.41 25.45 -9.01
CA VAL A 145 3.72 26.74 -9.08
C VAL A 145 4.32 27.75 -8.12
N ILE A 146 4.67 27.33 -6.91
CA ILE A 146 5.32 28.20 -5.91
C ILE A 146 6.69 28.67 -6.41
N GLN A 147 7.50 27.78 -6.99
CA GLN A 147 8.87 28.07 -7.41
C GLN A 147 8.94 28.89 -8.70
N HIS A 148 8.06 28.62 -9.66
CA HIS A 148 8.11 29.26 -10.98
C HIS A 148 7.08 30.38 -11.15
N HIS A 149 6.20 30.59 -10.17
CA HIS A 149 5.12 31.57 -10.20
C HIS A 149 4.21 31.48 -11.44
N ARG A 150 4.11 30.27 -12.03
CA ARG A 150 3.26 29.97 -13.19
C ARG A 150 2.83 28.50 -13.19
N ALA A 151 1.78 28.20 -13.95
CA ALA A 151 1.38 26.82 -14.20
C ALA A 151 2.39 26.10 -15.13
N PRO A 152 2.61 24.78 -14.98
CA PRO A 152 3.43 23.99 -15.89
C PRO A 152 2.77 23.87 -17.26
N VAL A 153 3.57 23.87 -18.33
CA VAL A 153 3.09 23.84 -19.72
C VAL A 153 3.56 22.58 -20.47
N LEU A 154 2.73 22.10 -21.40
CA LEU A 154 3.04 20.91 -22.22
C LEU A 154 4.14 21.18 -23.28
N SER A 155 4.34 22.44 -23.66
CA SER A 155 5.38 22.85 -24.62
C SER A 155 6.78 22.98 -24.00
N SER A 156 6.94 22.81 -22.69
CA SER A 156 8.22 22.97 -22.00
C SER A 156 9.28 21.98 -22.51
N THR A 157 10.55 22.38 -22.53
CA THR A 157 11.67 21.47 -22.81
C THR A 157 11.88 20.46 -21.68
N SER A 158 11.47 20.78 -20.45
CA SER A 158 11.57 19.90 -19.29
C SER A 158 10.53 18.77 -19.33
N ASN A 159 11.00 17.53 -19.35
CA ASN A 159 10.15 16.34 -19.29
C ASN A 159 9.35 16.27 -17.97
N THR A 160 9.92 16.76 -16.86
CA THR A 160 9.23 16.82 -15.56
C THR A 160 8.06 17.78 -15.62
N GLU A 161 8.27 18.99 -16.17
CA GLU A 161 7.21 19.98 -16.32
C GLU A 161 6.09 19.46 -17.24
N LYS A 162 6.46 18.87 -18.39
CA LYS A 162 5.51 18.23 -19.31
C LYS A 162 4.62 17.21 -18.61
N ARG A 163 5.19 16.36 -17.74
CA ARG A 163 4.46 15.36 -16.95
C ARG A 163 3.48 16.01 -15.96
N LEU A 164 3.86 17.11 -15.32
CA LEU A 164 2.97 17.86 -14.41
C LEU A 164 1.82 18.53 -15.18
N ALA A 165 2.11 19.15 -16.32
CA ALA A 165 1.09 19.74 -17.19
C ALA A 165 0.08 18.70 -17.70
N ALA A 166 0.57 17.53 -18.14
CA ALA A 166 -0.28 16.41 -18.55
C ALA A 166 -1.11 15.85 -17.39
N TRP A 167 -0.54 15.76 -16.18
CA TRP A 167 -1.27 15.34 -14.99
C TRP A 167 -2.39 16.33 -14.63
N ALA A 168 -2.13 17.65 -14.70
CA ALA A 168 -3.12 18.68 -14.45
C ALA A 168 -4.28 18.64 -15.47
N ALA A 169 -3.95 18.45 -16.76
CA ALA A 169 -4.96 18.25 -17.80
C ALA A 169 -5.89 17.06 -17.50
N LYS A 170 -5.33 15.93 -17.03
CA LYS A 170 -6.13 14.78 -16.59
C LYS A 170 -7.06 15.10 -15.42
N GLN A 171 -6.64 15.94 -14.47
CA GLN A 171 -7.51 16.36 -13.36
C GLN A 171 -8.69 17.19 -13.86
N ARG A 172 -8.45 18.13 -14.78
CA ARG A 172 -9.51 18.96 -15.37
C ARG A 172 -10.52 18.13 -16.16
N ILE A 173 -10.05 17.17 -16.96
CA ILE A 173 -10.92 16.23 -17.68
C ILE A 173 -11.75 15.40 -16.70
N ALA A 174 -11.13 14.87 -15.64
CA ALA A 174 -11.85 14.11 -14.61
C ALA A 174 -12.90 14.97 -13.88
N TYR A 175 -12.61 16.24 -13.62
CA TYR A 175 -13.56 17.19 -13.03
C TYR A 175 -14.74 17.46 -13.96
N ARG A 176 -14.49 17.80 -15.24
CA ARG A 176 -15.55 18.03 -16.24
C ARG A 176 -16.46 16.81 -16.41
N ASN A 177 -15.87 15.62 -16.37
CA ASN A 177 -16.61 14.36 -16.47
C ASN A 177 -17.29 13.94 -15.14
N ARG A 178 -17.21 14.74 -14.08
CA ARG A 178 -17.74 14.44 -12.73
C ARG A 178 -17.21 13.15 -12.11
N ARG A 179 -15.96 12.77 -12.44
CA ARG A 179 -15.28 11.55 -11.94
C ARG A 179 -14.17 11.86 -10.93
N LEU A 180 -13.93 13.14 -10.64
CA LEU A 180 -12.92 13.56 -9.67
C LEU A 180 -13.52 13.57 -8.26
N ALA A 181 -12.84 12.93 -7.31
CA ALA A 181 -13.30 12.86 -5.92
C ALA A 181 -13.37 14.25 -5.27
N ALA A 182 -14.36 14.48 -4.40
CA ALA A 182 -14.61 15.76 -3.74
C ALA A 182 -13.38 16.32 -3.00
N ARG A 183 -12.64 15.45 -2.29
CA ARG A 183 -11.36 15.81 -1.64
C ARG A 183 -10.35 16.40 -2.62
N ARG A 184 -10.20 15.79 -3.80
CA ARG A 184 -9.27 16.23 -4.84
C ARG A 184 -9.69 17.55 -5.46
N ILE A 185 -11.00 17.76 -5.62
CA ILE A 185 -11.56 19.05 -6.07
C ILE A 185 -11.23 20.15 -5.07
N SER A 186 -11.49 19.92 -3.78
CA SER A 186 -11.19 20.87 -2.71
C SER A 186 -9.70 21.22 -2.67
N LEU A 187 -8.81 20.22 -2.67
CA LEU A 187 -7.36 20.43 -2.65
C LEU A 187 -6.84 21.21 -3.86
N LEU A 188 -7.29 20.84 -5.06
CA LEU A 188 -6.89 21.54 -6.29
C LEU A 188 -7.44 22.97 -6.35
N GLY A 189 -8.64 23.20 -5.84
CA GLY A 189 -9.24 24.53 -5.76
C GLY A 189 -8.50 25.50 -4.84
N GLN A 190 -7.71 24.98 -3.89
CA GLN A 190 -6.86 25.78 -3.00
C GLN A 190 -5.48 26.11 -3.59
N LEU A 191 -5.13 25.54 -4.75
CA LEU A 191 -3.84 25.81 -5.35
C LEU A 191 -3.79 27.21 -5.99
N PRO A 192 -2.72 27.98 -5.76
CA PRO A 192 -2.53 29.25 -6.46
C PRO A 192 -2.43 29.00 -7.96
N LEU A 193 -2.96 29.94 -8.77
CA LEU A 193 -2.97 29.87 -10.23
C LEU A 193 -3.67 28.64 -10.83
N TRP A 194 -4.40 27.87 -10.02
CA TRP A 194 -5.21 26.76 -10.52
C TRP A 194 -6.52 27.26 -11.11
N THR A 195 -6.77 26.89 -12.36
CA THR A 195 -8.05 27.10 -13.02
C THR A 195 -8.59 25.77 -13.52
N TRP A 196 -9.90 25.59 -13.38
CA TRP A 196 -10.60 24.41 -13.90
C TRP A 196 -10.74 24.44 -15.43
N GLY A 197 -10.42 25.57 -16.07
CA GLY A 197 -10.77 25.86 -17.45
C GLY A 197 -12.26 26.19 -17.58
N LYS A 198 -12.64 26.77 -18.72
CA LYS A 198 -14.04 26.81 -19.13
C LYS A 198 -14.47 25.44 -19.68
#